data_AF-A0A945TKX6-F1
#
_entry.id   AF-A0A945TKX6-F1
#
_cell.length_a   1.000
_cell.length_b   1.000
_cell.length_c   1.000
_cell.angle_alpha   90.00
_cell.angle_beta   90.00
_cell.angle_gamma   90.00
#
_symmetry.space_group_name_H-M   'P 1'
#
loop_
_entity.id
_entity.type
_entity.pdbx_description
1 polymer ?
#
loop_
_entity_poly.entity_id
_entity_poly.type
_entity_poly.pdbx_seq_one_letter_code
_entity_poly.pdbx_strand_id
1 'polypeptide(L)'
;GITVIFIIEISVRFLATHPRSNFFKNGWNIFDTLIVIVSLIPIDNSDMALVARLIRVFRVLRMISIIPELRILLNSLLKVLPRLGYVVALMFIIFYIYAAIGSLIFEDINPVLWGDISIAMLTLFRVMTLEDWTDVMYETMAIYPMSWTFYVSFIFLTAFAFLNMLIGIVVNVLEEEHQKERDEDPNILHLEDVYAEVKALRALIEKQQRDNPGSGP
;
A
#
# COMPACT_ATOMS: atom_id res chain seq x y z
N GLY A 1 32.65 -14.16 1.92
CA GLY A 1 32.43 -13.35 3.15
C GLY A 1 30.95 -13.23 3.46
N ILE A 2 30.31 -12.16 2.99
CA ILE A 2 28.93 -11.79 3.39
C ILE A 2 27.90 -12.91 3.16
N THR A 3 27.91 -13.59 2.00
CA THR A 3 26.94 -14.66 1.72
C THR A 3 27.04 -15.85 2.68
N VAL A 4 28.24 -16.17 3.18
CA VAL A 4 28.43 -17.25 4.17
C VAL A 4 27.82 -16.87 5.52
N ILE A 5 27.98 -15.61 5.93
CA ILE A 5 27.36 -15.08 7.16
C ILE A 5 25.84 -15.23 7.07
N PHE A 6 25.25 -14.82 5.95
CA PHE A 6 23.82 -14.97 5.70
C PHE A 6 23.33 -16.42 5.69
N ILE A 7 24.11 -17.35 5.13
CA ILE A 7 23.77 -18.78 5.15
C ILE A 7 23.72 -19.28 6.60
N ILE A 8 24.73 -18.95 7.40
CA ILE A 8 24.80 -19.35 8.81
C ILE A 8 23.62 -18.73 9.58
N GLU A 9 23.39 -17.44 9.40
CA GLU A 9 22.31 -16.69 10.04
C GLU A 9 20.93 -17.30 9.73
N ILE A 10 20.63 -17.57 8.46
CA ILE A 10 19.36 -18.20 8.05
C ILE A 10 19.23 -19.60 8.61
N SER A 11 20.33 -20.38 8.61
CA SER A 11 20.34 -21.73 9.17
C SER A 11 20.03 -21.71 10.66
N VAL A 12 20.66 -20.82 11.42
CA VAL A 12 20.40 -20.63 12.86
C VAL A 12 18.95 -20.19 13.08
N ARG A 13 18.46 -19.21 12.32
CA ARG A 13 17.10 -18.67 12.44
C ARG A 13 16.03 -19.72 12.11
N PHE A 14 16.29 -20.57 11.11
CA PHE A 14 15.43 -21.68 10.75
C PHE A 14 15.36 -22.75 11.85
N LEU A 15 16.51 -23.12 12.42
CA LEU A 15 16.58 -24.10 13.51
C LEU A 15 15.98 -23.57 14.82
N ALA A 16 16.10 -22.26 15.09
CA ALA A 16 15.55 -21.62 16.28
C ALA A 16 14.02 -21.44 16.22
N THR A 17 13.42 -21.44 15.02
CA THR A 17 11.98 -21.20 14.86
C THR A 17 11.18 -22.50 15.05
N HIS A 18 10.37 -22.56 16.12
CA HIS A 18 9.43 -23.66 16.38
C HIS A 18 7.97 -23.17 16.42
N PRO A 19 7.04 -23.79 15.68
CA PRO A 19 7.22 -24.84 14.67
C PRO A 19 7.93 -24.31 13.41
N ARG A 20 8.67 -25.17 12.69
CA ARG A 20 9.43 -24.78 11.47
C ARG A 20 8.55 -24.20 10.36
N SER A 21 7.28 -24.58 10.31
CA SER A 21 6.31 -24.00 9.36
C SER A 21 6.14 -22.49 9.57
N ASN A 22 6.37 -21.97 10.78
CA ASN A 22 6.27 -20.56 11.08
C ASN A 22 7.41 -19.74 10.45
N PHE A 23 8.56 -20.37 10.18
CA PHE A 23 9.66 -19.72 9.47
C PHE A 23 9.21 -19.27 8.07
N PHE A 24 8.50 -20.15 7.36
CA PHE A 24 7.97 -19.88 6.01
C PHE A 24 6.69 -19.04 5.99
N LYS A 25 6.11 -18.70 7.14
CA LYS A 25 5.02 -17.73 7.23
C LYS A 25 5.51 -16.29 7.36
N ASN A 26 6.78 -16.12 7.75
CA ASN A 26 7.39 -14.79 7.86
C ASN A 26 7.96 -14.38 6.49
N GLY A 27 7.35 -13.38 5.85
CA GLY A 27 7.77 -12.88 4.54
C GLY A 27 9.24 -12.44 4.49
N TRP A 28 9.79 -11.92 5.59
CA TRP A 28 11.19 -11.53 5.67
C TRP A 28 12.15 -12.72 5.68
N ASN A 29 11.78 -13.81 6.35
CA ASN A 29 12.56 -15.04 6.33
C ASN A 29 12.57 -15.67 4.93
N ILE A 30 11.43 -15.64 4.23
CA ILE A 30 11.32 -16.11 2.84
C ILE A 30 12.21 -15.26 1.92
N PHE A 31 12.12 -13.93 2.03
CA PHE A 31 12.93 -12.98 1.26
C PHE A 31 14.42 -13.22 1.49
N ASP A 32 14.87 -13.26 2.74
CA ASP A 32 16.27 -13.49 3.10
C ASP A 32 16.77 -14.83 2.53
N THR A 33 15.95 -15.88 2.60
CA THR A 33 16.27 -17.21 2.05
C THR A 33 16.41 -17.18 0.53
N LEU A 34 15.50 -16.50 -0.17
CA LEU A 34 15.55 -16.35 -1.63
C LEU A 34 16.81 -15.60 -2.07
N ILE A 35 17.15 -14.49 -1.41
CA ILE A 35 18.36 -13.71 -1.70
C ILE A 35 19.63 -14.54 -1.53
N VAL A 36 19.69 -15.40 -0.51
CA VAL A 36 20.82 -16.31 -0.29
C VAL A 36 20.92 -17.38 -1.36
N ILE A 37 19.81 -18.03 -1.73
CA ILE A 37 19.76 -19.04 -2.79
C ILE A 37 20.22 -18.43 -4.12
N VAL A 38 19.67 -17.28 -4.51
CA VAL A 38 20.05 -16.56 -5.74
C VAL A 38 21.51 -16.13 -5.70
N SER A 39 22.03 -15.76 -4.52
CA SER A 39 23.44 -15.39 -4.36
C SER A 39 24.41 -16.57 -4.50
N LEU A 40 23.96 -17.81 -4.24
CA LEU A 40 24.78 -19.02 -4.27
C LEU A 40 24.92 -19.64 -5.66
N ILE A 41 24.09 -19.25 -6.64
CA ILE A 41 24.15 -19.77 -8.00
C ILE A 41 25.56 -19.49 -8.59
N PRO A 42 26.35 -20.54 -8.89
CA PRO A 42 27.66 -20.38 -9.52
C PRO A 42 27.49 -19.95 -10.97
N ILE A 43 28.31 -19.01 -11.40
CA ILE A 43 28.19 -18.33 -12.69
C ILE A 43 29.36 -18.80 -13.55
N ASP A 44 29.27 -20.02 -14.04
CA ASP A 44 30.30 -20.61 -14.90
C ASP A 44 29.63 -21.29 -16.10
N ASN A 45 29.10 -20.49 -17.03
CA ASN A 45 28.71 -20.93 -18.38
C ASN A 45 28.69 -19.73 -19.33
N SER A 46 29.32 -19.86 -20.50
CA SER A 46 29.46 -18.81 -21.53
C SER A 46 28.12 -18.32 -22.07
N ASP A 47 27.15 -19.22 -22.20
CA ASP A 47 25.88 -18.94 -22.88
C ASP A 47 24.89 -18.20 -21.97
N MET A 48 25.12 -18.21 -20.64
CA MET A 48 24.29 -17.52 -19.65
C MET A 48 25.01 -16.35 -18.96
N ALA A 49 26.14 -15.89 -19.51
CA ALA A 49 26.94 -14.83 -18.91
C ALA A 49 26.16 -13.52 -18.66
N LEU A 50 25.18 -13.19 -19.52
CA LEU A 50 24.31 -12.02 -19.37
C LEU A 50 23.28 -12.22 -18.24
N VAL A 51 22.54 -13.33 -18.27
CA VAL A 51 21.55 -13.67 -17.22
C VAL A 51 22.23 -13.76 -15.86
N ALA A 52 23.40 -14.38 -15.82
CA ALA A 52 24.17 -14.51 -14.60
C ALA A 52 24.71 -13.16 -14.09
N ARG A 53 25.02 -12.21 -14.99
CA ARG A 53 25.33 -10.82 -14.62
C ARG A 53 24.11 -10.13 -13.99
N LEU A 54 22.91 -10.34 -14.52
CA LEU A 54 21.66 -9.81 -13.93
C LEU A 54 21.39 -10.42 -12.55
N ILE A 55 21.64 -11.73 -12.37
CA ILE A 55 21.52 -12.42 -11.07
C ILE A 55 22.42 -11.76 -10.01
N ARG A 56 23.61 -11.24 -10.39
CA ARG A 56 24.49 -10.52 -9.46
C ARG A 56 23.86 -9.22 -8.95
N VAL A 57 22.99 -8.56 -9.70
CA VAL A 57 22.31 -7.32 -9.27
C VAL A 57 21.40 -7.58 -8.07
N PHE A 58 20.73 -8.74 -8.02
CA PHE A 58 19.92 -9.14 -6.85
C PHE A 58 20.72 -9.23 -5.56
N ARG A 59 22.05 -9.39 -5.63
CA ARG A 59 22.90 -9.36 -4.43
C ARG A 59 22.86 -8.00 -3.73
N VAL A 60 22.57 -6.90 -4.44
CA VAL A 60 22.39 -5.56 -3.86
C VAL A 60 21.16 -5.54 -2.92
N LEU A 61 20.13 -6.35 -3.21
CA LEU A 61 18.95 -6.46 -2.35
C LEU A 61 19.27 -7.00 -0.96
N ARG A 62 20.43 -7.65 -0.75
CA ARG A 62 20.89 -8.01 0.61
C ARG A 62 21.00 -6.79 1.52
N MET A 63 21.21 -5.59 0.98
CA MET A 63 21.21 -4.35 1.78
C MET A 63 19.88 -4.17 2.52
N ILE A 64 18.76 -4.54 1.90
CA ILE A 64 17.43 -4.53 2.53
C ILE A 64 17.40 -5.52 3.71
N SER A 65 18.05 -6.67 3.56
CA SER A 65 18.15 -7.66 4.64
C SER A 65 19.06 -7.19 5.78
N ILE A 66 20.14 -6.46 5.50
CA ILE A 66 21.09 -5.98 6.53
C ILE A 66 20.55 -4.78 7.29
N ILE A 67 19.89 -3.85 6.61
CA ILE A 67 19.52 -2.52 7.14
C ILE A 67 18.08 -2.58 7.68
N PRO A 68 17.88 -2.60 9.01
CA PRO A 68 16.55 -2.70 9.61
C PRO A 68 15.63 -1.54 9.21
N GLU A 69 16.20 -0.34 9.02
CA GLU A 69 15.47 0.87 8.63
C GLU A 69 14.77 0.67 7.28
N LEU A 70 15.41 0.01 6.31
CA LEU A 70 14.80 -0.30 5.01
C LEU A 70 13.60 -1.25 5.18
N ARG A 71 13.71 -2.23 6.09
CA ARG A 71 12.58 -3.14 6.39
C ARG A 71 11.42 -2.38 7.01
N ILE A 72 11.69 -1.45 7.93
CA ILE A 72 10.67 -0.63 8.56
C ILE A 72 9.95 0.22 7.50
N LEU A 73 10.70 0.92 6.64
CA LEU A 73 10.14 1.73 5.56
C LEU A 73 9.26 0.91 4.61
N LEU A 74 9.74 -0.26 4.17
CA LEU A 74 8.98 -1.15 3.29
C LEU A 74 7.72 -1.71 3.97
N ASN A 75 7.80 -2.13 5.23
CA ASN A 75 6.62 -2.56 5.98
C ASN A 75 5.60 -1.43 6.12
N SER A 76 6.05 -0.19 6.35
CA SER A 76 5.17 0.98 6.39
C SER A 76 4.48 1.23 5.05
N LEU A 77 5.20 1.14 3.93
CA LEU A 77 4.61 1.26 2.58
C LEU A 77 3.55 0.16 2.34
N LEU A 78 3.89 -1.09 2.65
CA LEU A 78 3.00 -2.23 2.47
C LEU A 78 1.75 -2.16 3.36
N LYS A 79 1.85 -1.57 4.56
CA LYS A 79 0.69 -1.36 5.44
C LYS A 79 -0.34 -0.38 4.85
N VAL A 80 0.08 0.53 3.98
CA VAL A 80 -0.83 1.50 3.35
C VAL A 80 -1.58 0.85 2.17
N LEU A 81 -0.95 -0.09 1.44
CA LEU A 81 -1.54 -0.70 0.23
C LEU A 81 -2.98 -1.25 0.41
N PRO A 82 -3.32 -1.99 1.48
CA PRO A 82 -4.69 -2.49 1.67
C PRO A 82 -5.74 -1.39 1.74
N ARG A 83 -5.40 -0.23 2.32
CA ARG A 83 -6.30 0.92 2.43
C ARG A 83 -6.65 1.51 1.05
N LEU A 84 -5.81 1.25 0.05
CA LEU A 84 -5.96 1.75 -1.31
C LEU A 84 -6.78 0.83 -2.22
N GLY A 85 -7.05 -0.41 -1.79
CA GLY A 85 -7.55 -1.47 -2.66
C GLY A 85 -8.81 -1.10 -3.45
N TYR A 86 -9.80 -0.51 -2.77
CA TYR A 86 -11.05 -0.09 -3.42
C TYR A 86 -10.85 1.04 -4.43
N VAL A 87 -9.99 2.00 -4.12
CA VAL A 87 -9.71 3.12 -5.04
C VAL A 87 -8.91 2.65 -6.24
N VAL A 88 -7.91 1.79 -6.03
CA VAL A 88 -7.15 1.17 -7.12
C VAL A 88 -8.07 0.35 -8.03
N ALA A 89 -9.03 -0.39 -7.49
CA ALA A 89 -10.03 -1.11 -8.29
C ALA A 89 -10.92 -0.15 -9.10
N LEU A 90 -11.38 0.96 -8.50
CA LEU A 90 -12.15 1.99 -9.21
C LEU A 90 -11.32 2.63 -10.33
N MET A 91 -10.06 2.97 -10.06
CA MET A 91 -9.14 3.50 -11.07
C MET A 91 -8.94 2.51 -12.20
N PHE A 92 -8.76 1.22 -11.90
CA PHE A 92 -8.62 0.18 -12.90
C PHE A 92 -9.86 0.07 -13.81
N ILE A 93 -11.07 0.18 -13.26
CA ILE A 93 -12.31 0.20 -14.05
C ILE A 93 -12.36 1.43 -14.97
N ILE A 94 -12.03 2.63 -14.45
CA ILE A 94 -11.97 3.86 -15.26
C ILE A 94 -10.95 3.70 -16.39
N PHE A 95 -9.75 3.21 -16.09
CA PHE A 95 -8.70 2.94 -17.06
C PHE A 95 -9.17 1.98 -18.15
N TYR A 96 -9.77 0.85 -17.77
CA TYR A 96 -10.23 -0.15 -18.73
C TYR A 96 -11.30 0.41 -19.68
N ILE A 97 -12.28 1.15 -19.15
CA ILE A 97 -13.34 1.76 -19.97
C ILE A 97 -12.74 2.76 -20.97
N TYR A 98 -11.90 3.68 -20.50
CA TYR A 98 -11.27 4.66 -21.38
C TYR A 98 -10.31 4.01 -22.38
N ALA A 99 -9.58 2.96 -21.97
CA ALA A 99 -8.68 2.24 -22.86
C ALA A 99 -9.45 1.54 -23.98
N ALA A 100 -10.57 0.87 -23.65
CA ALA A 100 -11.42 0.23 -24.64
C ALA A 100 -12.04 1.24 -25.64
N ILE A 101 -12.49 2.40 -25.14
CA ILE A 101 -13.00 3.48 -25.98
C ILE A 101 -11.89 4.04 -26.87
N GLY A 102 -10.73 4.33 -26.28
CA GLY A 102 -9.58 4.90 -26.99
C GLY A 102 -9.05 3.96 -28.06
N SER A 103 -8.90 2.66 -27.76
CA SER A 103 -8.49 1.67 -28.75
C SER A 103 -9.51 1.53 -29.89
N LEU A 104 -10.80 1.65 -29.60
CA LEU A 104 -11.82 1.55 -30.65
C LEU A 104 -11.83 2.77 -31.60
N ILE A 105 -11.54 3.97 -31.08
CA ILE A 105 -11.71 5.23 -31.83
C ILE A 105 -10.39 5.73 -32.44
N PHE A 106 -9.26 5.50 -31.77
CA PHE A 106 -7.98 6.11 -32.11
C PHE A 106 -6.92 5.14 -32.66
N GLU A 107 -7.23 3.83 -32.75
CA GLU A 107 -6.32 2.81 -33.31
C GLU A 107 -5.83 3.18 -34.71
N ASP A 108 -6.73 3.60 -35.60
CA ASP A 108 -6.37 3.98 -36.98
C ASP A 108 -5.49 5.24 -37.06
N ILE A 109 -5.49 6.09 -36.03
CA ILE A 109 -4.67 7.31 -35.96
C ILE A 109 -3.25 6.95 -35.54
N ASN A 110 -3.11 6.22 -34.43
CA ASN A 110 -1.82 5.84 -33.90
C ASN A 110 -1.90 4.46 -33.21
N PRO A 111 -1.61 3.37 -33.96
CA PRO A 111 -1.67 2.01 -33.42
C PRO A 111 -0.59 1.74 -32.37
N VAL A 112 0.46 2.56 -32.29
CA VAL A 112 1.50 2.44 -31.24
C VAL A 112 0.95 2.88 -29.88
N LEU A 113 -0.01 3.81 -29.86
CA LEU A 113 -0.63 4.31 -28.64
C LEU A 113 -2.00 3.69 -28.34
N TRP A 114 -2.70 3.21 -29.37
CA TRP A 114 -4.10 2.79 -29.26
C TRP A 114 -4.39 1.40 -29.85
N GLY A 115 -3.38 0.65 -30.31
CA GLY A 115 -3.58 -0.59 -31.08
C GLY A 115 -4.29 -1.72 -30.33
N ASP A 116 -4.26 -1.74 -29.01
CA ASP A 116 -5.11 -2.61 -28.19
C ASP A 116 -5.38 -2.00 -26.82
N ILE A 117 -6.28 -2.62 -26.04
CA ILE A 117 -6.67 -2.14 -24.72
C ILE A 117 -5.47 -2.05 -23.76
N SER A 118 -4.52 -2.98 -23.83
CA SER A 118 -3.34 -2.99 -22.94
C SER A 118 -2.40 -1.84 -23.28
N ILE A 119 -2.15 -1.61 -24.57
CA ILE A 119 -1.36 -0.47 -25.05
C ILE A 119 -2.05 0.85 -24.70
N ALA A 120 -3.37 0.95 -24.93
CA ALA A 120 -4.16 2.11 -24.58
C ALA A 120 -4.15 2.40 -23.06
N MET A 121 -4.14 1.37 -22.21
CA MET A 121 -3.97 1.54 -20.76
C MET A 121 -2.59 2.14 -20.41
N LEU A 122 -1.52 1.79 -21.12
CA LEU A 122 -0.20 2.41 -20.94
C LEU A 122 -0.18 3.87 -21.40
N THR A 123 -0.81 4.17 -22.53
CA THR A 123 -1.00 5.55 -23.01
C THR A 123 -1.78 6.38 -22.00
N LEU A 124 -2.87 5.84 -21.47
CA LEU A 124 -3.67 6.50 -20.43
C LEU A 124 -2.94 6.63 -19.09
N PHE A 125 -2.02 5.73 -18.77
CA PHE A 125 -1.15 5.88 -17.60
C PHE A 125 -0.24 7.11 -17.75
N ARG A 126 0.39 7.29 -18.93
CA ARG A 126 1.16 8.49 -19.27
C ARG A 126 0.28 9.75 -19.17
N VAL A 127 -0.92 9.71 -19.74
CA VAL A 127 -1.89 10.83 -19.66
C VAL A 127 -2.26 11.15 -18.20
N MET A 128 -2.50 10.15 -17.36
CA MET A 128 -2.84 10.34 -15.94
C MET A 128 -1.71 11.03 -15.17
N THR A 129 -0.44 10.69 -15.48
CA THR A 129 0.73 11.35 -14.88
C THR A 129 0.98 12.76 -15.39
N LEU A 130 0.15 13.24 -16.33
CA LEU A 130 0.27 14.54 -17.01
C LEU A 130 1.58 14.69 -17.80
N GLU A 131 2.25 13.59 -18.11
CA GLU A 131 3.46 13.56 -18.91
C GLU A 131 3.07 13.61 -20.40
N ASP A 132 3.42 14.70 -21.09
CA ASP A 132 3.20 14.88 -22.55
C ASP A 132 1.78 14.52 -23.06
N TRP A 133 0.77 14.61 -22.19
CA TRP A 133 -0.59 14.19 -22.52
C TRP A 133 -1.21 15.06 -23.62
N THR A 134 -0.74 16.30 -23.76
CA THR A 134 -1.17 17.23 -24.81
C THR A 134 -0.76 16.76 -26.19
N ASP A 135 0.39 16.09 -26.33
CA ASP A 135 0.86 15.62 -27.64
C ASP A 135 -0.02 14.48 -28.15
N VAL A 136 -0.35 13.54 -27.26
CA VAL A 136 -1.31 12.46 -27.53
C VAL A 136 -2.68 13.03 -27.92
N MET A 137 -3.13 14.06 -27.19
CA MET A 137 -4.38 14.77 -27.48
C MET A 137 -4.32 15.44 -28.86
N TYR A 138 -3.30 16.24 -29.14
CA TYR A 138 -3.18 17.00 -30.40
C TYR A 138 -3.14 16.08 -31.63
N GLU A 139 -2.50 14.92 -31.51
CA GLU A 139 -2.48 13.91 -32.56
C GLU A 139 -3.90 13.43 -32.91
N THR A 140 -4.69 13.06 -31.90
CA THR A 140 -6.09 12.68 -32.12
C THR A 140 -6.99 13.86 -32.51
N MET A 141 -6.65 15.08 -32.07
CA MET A 141 -7.40 16.30 -32.38
C MET A 141 -7.25 16.74 -33.83
N ALA A 142 -6.13 16.40 -34.48
CA ALA A 142 -5.90 16.65 -35.90
C ALA A 142 -6.96 15.97 -36.80
N ILE A 143 -7.51 14.83 -36.35
CA ILE A 143 -8.56 14.07 -37.06
C ILE A 143 -9.93 14.30 -36.44
N TYR A 144 -10.01 14.27 -35.10
CA TYR A 144 -11.24 14.46 -34.33
C TYR A 144 -11.13 15.71 -33.45
N PRO A 145 -11.57 16.90 -33.92
CA PRO A 145 -11.37 18.17 -33.20
C PRO A 145 -11.93 18.22 -31.77
N MET A 146 -12.90 17.38 -31.44
CA MET A 146 -13.51 17.31 -30.09
C MET A 146 -12.89 16.25 -29.18
N SER A 147 -11.86 15.52 -29.64
CA SER A 147 -11.18 14.46 -28.86
C SER A 147 -10.56 14.97 -27.56
N TRP A 148 -10.25 16.26 -27.44
CA TRP A 148 -9.79 16.87 -26.18
C TRP A 148 -10.72 16.57 -24.99
N THR A 149 -12.03 16.42 -25.24
CA THR A 149 -13.01 16.08 -24.20
C THR A 149 -12.72 14.74 -23.53
N PHE A 150 -12.28 13.73 -24.30
CA PHE A 150 -11.92 12.41 -23.80
C PHE A 150 -10.74 12.49 -22.81
N TYR A 151 -9.70 13.24 -23.15
CA TYR A 151 -8.53 13.38 -22.28
C TYR A 151 -8.83 14.22 -21.05
N VAL A 152 -9.53 15.35 -21.21
CA VAL A 152 -9.88 16.22 -20.08
C VAL A 152 -10.83 15.51 -19.11
N SER A 153 -11.81 14.76 -19.61
CA SER A 153 -12.71 13.99 -18.74
C SER A 153 -11.98 12.85 -18.02
N PHE A 154 -11.07 12.16 -18.71
CA PHE A 154 -10.22 11.14 -18.10
C PHE A 154 -9.36 11.74 -16.98
N ILE A 155 -8.59 12.78 -17.28
CA ILE A 155 -7.73 13.48 -16.32
C ILE A 155 -8.53 13.95 -15.12
N PHE A 156 -9.69 14.57 -15.35
CA PHE A 156 -10.55 15.05 -14.27
C PHE A 156 -11.00 13.91 -13.35
N LEU A 157 -11.49 12.80 -13.92
CA LEU A 157 -11.94 11.64 -13.14
C LEU A 157 -10.79 10.99 -12.37
N THR A 158 -9.63 10.79 -12.99
CA THR A 158 -8.48 10.15 -12.34
C THR A 158 -7.84 11.05 -11.30
N ALA A 159 -7.73 12.36 -11.56
CA ALA A 159 -7.23 13.33 -10.60
C ALA A 159 -8.17 13.46 -9.39
N PHE A 160 -9.48 13.49 -9.63
CA PHE A 160 -10.47 13.51 -8.55
C PHE A 160 -10.42 12.23 -7.71
N ALA A 161 -10.35 11.06 -8.34
CA ALA A 161 -10.20 9.78 -7.63
C ALA A 161 -8.91 9.75 -6.80
N PHE A 162 -7.79 10.21 -7.37
CA PHE A 162 -6.50 10.30 -6.67
C PHE A 162 -6.54 11.29 -5.50
N LEU A 163 -7.18 12.46 -5.66
CA LEU A 163 -7.35 13.43 -4.58
C LEU A 163 -8.20 12.85 -3.44
N ASN A 164 -9.31 12.19 -3.76
CA ASN A 164 -10.15 11.55 -2.73
C ASN A 164 -9.41 10.42 -2.00
N MET A 165 -8.55 9.68 -2.71
CA MET A 165 -7.65 8.69 -2.12
C MET A 165 -6.67 9.34 -1.15
N LEU A 166 -6.00 10.42 -1.57
CA LEU A 166 -5.03 11.14 -0.75
C LEU A 166 -5.69 11.70 0.52
N ILE A 167 -6.85 12.37 0.37
CA ILE A 167 -7.62 12.89 1.50
C ILE A 167 -8.03 11.74 2.42
N GLY A 168 -8.53 10.64 1.88
CA GLY A 168 -8.90 9.46 2.66
C GLY A 168 -7.73 8.90 3.48
N ILE A 169 -6.54 8.79 2.89
CA ILE A 169 -5.33 8.34 3.63
C ILE A 169 -4.97 9.34 4.72
N VAL A 170 -4.90 10.63 4.39
CA VAL A 170 -4.49 11.67 5.33
C VAL A 170 -5.46 11.74 6.52
N VAL A 171 -6.77 11.71 6.26
CA VAL A 171 -7.80 11.69 7.31
C VAL A 171 -7.67 10.43 8.16
N ASN A 172 -7.54 9.25 7.56
CA ASN A 172 -7.36 8.00 8.31
C ASN A 172 -6.11 8.03 9.21
N VAL A 173 -5.00 8.61 8.73
CA VAL A 173 -3.78 8.75 9.53
C VAL A 173 -3.98 9.75 10.67
N LEU A 174 -4.62 10.90 10.42
CA LEU A 174 -4.92 11.88 11.46
C LEU A 174 -5.88 11.32 12.54
N GLU A 175 -6.88 10.55 12.14
CA GLU A 175 -7.79 9.87 13.08
C GLU A 175 -7.05 8.82 13.91
N GLU A 176 -6.18 8.02 13.30
CA GLU A 176 -5.35 7.04 14.01
C GLU A 176 -4.41 7.69 15.02
N GLU A 177 -3.80 8.83 14.69
CA GLU A 177 -2.92 9.56 15.62
C GLU A 177 -3.70 10.23 16.75
N HIS A 178 -4.81 10.93 16.46
CA HIS A 178 -5.67 11.50 17.49
C HIS A 178 -6.27 10.45 18.43
N GLN A 179 -6.59 9.26 17.92
CA GLN A 179 -7.09 8.17 18.76
C GLN A 179 -6.01 7.68 19.74
N LYS A 180 -4.75 7.55 19.30
CA LYS A 180 -3.64 7.21 20.19
C LYS A 180 -3.42 8.27 21.27
N GLU A 181 -3.44 9.56 20.89
CA GLU A 181 -3.31 10.65 21.87
C GLU A 181 -4.43 10.62 22.92
N ARG A 182 -5.67 10.30 22.50
CA ARG A 182 -6.80 10.15 23.43
C ARG A 182 -6.67 8.95 24.36
N ASP A 183 -6.18 7.83 23.85
CA ASP A 183 -5.99 6.61 24.64
C ASP A 183 -4.80 6.73 25.60
N GLU A 184 -3.85 7.63 25.33
CA GLU A 184 -2.68 7.91 26.18
C GLU A 184 -2.88 9.07 27.16
N ASP A 185 -3.92 9.90 27.02
CA ASP A 185 -4.20 11.02 27.93
C ASP A 185 -4.81 10.51 29.27
N PRO A 186 -4.06 10.54 30.39
CA PRO A 186 -4.53 10.02 31.68
C PRO A 186 -5.65 10.85 32.31
N ASN A 187 -5.93 12.05 31.78
CA ASN A 187 -6.99 12.94 32.26
C ASN A 187 -8.32 12.73 31.51
N ILE A 188 -8.36 11.92 30.46
CA ILE A 188 -9.62 11.59 29.78
C ILE A 188 -10.28 10.45 30.56
N LEU A 189 -11.22 10.83 31.43
CA LEU A 189 -12.08 9.89 32.17
C LEU A 189 -12.81 9.00 31.14
N HIS A 190 -12.44 7.73 31.03
CA HIS A 190 -13.08 6.83 30.08
C HIS A 190 -14.57 6.70 30.44
N LEU A 191 -15.43 6.50 29.44
CA LEU A 191 -16.86 6.34 29.68
C LEU A 191 -17.15 5.21 30.69
N GLU A 192 -16.27 4.20 30.73
CA GLU A 192 -16.29 3.12 31.72
C GLU A 192 -16.00 3.60 33.14
N ASP A 193 -15.03 4.50 33.33
CA ASP A 193 -14.71 5.10 34.63
C ASP A 193 -15.87 5.97 35.13
N VAL A 194 -16.48 6.76 34.24
CA VAL A 194 -17.69 7.54 34.54
C VAL A 194 -18.84 6.62 34.97
N TYR A 195 -19.07 5.52 34.25
CA TYR A 195 -20.12 4.56 34.58
C TYR A 195 -19.85 3.86 35.92
N ALA A 196 -18.59 3.50 36.21
CA ALA A 196 -18.19 2.90 37.46
C ALA A 196 -18.39 3.86 38.63
N GLU A 197 -18.03 5.13 38.48
CA GLU A 197 -18.15 6.15 39.51
C GLU A 197 -19.62 6.53 39.76
N VAL A 198 -20.44 6.69 38.72
CA VAL A 198 -21.89 6.91 38.85
C VAL A 198 -22.56 5.72 39.54
N LYS A 199 -22.14 4.48 39.24
CA LYS A 199 -22.66 3.28 39.90
C LYS A 199 -22.25 3.22 41.38
N ALA A 200 -21.01 3.59 41.70
CA ALA A 200 -20.52 3.68 43.07
C ALA A 200 -21.28 4.75 43.87
N LEU A 201 -21.50 5.94 43.30
CA LEU A 201 -22.32 6.99 43.90
C LEU A 201 -23.77 6.53 44.13
N ARG A 202 -24.39 5.86 43.16
CA ARG A 202 -25.74 5.31 43.34
C ARG A 202 -25.80 4.32 44.49
N ALA A 203 -24.84 3.41 44.60
CA ALA A 203 -24.77 2.45 45.69
C ALA A 203 -24.60 3.12 47.06
N LEU A 204 -23.81 4.19 47.14
CA LEU A 204 -23.65 4.99 48.36
C LEU A 204 -24.94 5.70 48.76
N ILE A 205 -25.65 6.31 47.81
CA ILE A 205 -26.93 6.98 48.06
C ILE A 205 -27.98 5.97 48.53
N GLU A 206 -28.10 4.81 47.89
CA GLU A 206 -29.02 3.75 48.33
C GLU A 206 -28.69 3.23 49.73
N LYS A 207 -27.41 3.09 50.05
CA LYS A 207 -26.97 2.70 51.40
C LYS A 207 -27.32 3.77 52.43
N GLN A 208 -27.09 5.05 52.11
CA GLN A 208 -27.38 6.18 52.99
C GLN A 208 -28.90 6.35 53.23
N GLN A 209 -29.74 6.07 52.23
CA GLN A 209 -31.20 6.06 52.36
C GLN A 209 -31.70 4.88 53.20
N ARG A 210 -31.04 3.71 53.16
CA ARG A 210 -31.35 2.58 54.04
C ARG A 210 -30.93 2.83 55.49
N ASP A 211 -29.77 3.45 55.69
CA ASP A 211 -29.20 3.70 57.02
C ASP A 211 -29.83 4.93 57.71
N ASN A 212 -30.54 5.80 56.97
CA ASN A 212 -31.26 6.95 57.53
C ASN A 212 -32.71 7.08 56.97
N PRO A 213 -33.65 6.23 57.42
CA PRO A 213 -35.05 6.26 56.94
C PRO A 213 -35.87 7.48 57.44
N GLY A 214 -35.26 8.42 58.17
CA GLY A 214 -35.96 9.43 58.98
C GLY A 214 -35.73 10.91 58.62
N SER A 215 -35.17 11.25 57.46
CA SER A 215 -34.98 12.66 57.07
C SER A 215 -35.49 12.97 55.67
N GLY A 216 -36.76 12.62 55.40
CA GLY A 216 -37.57 13.36 54.44
C GLY A 216 -38.25 14.54 55.15
N PRO A 217 -38.51 15.66 54.47
CA PRO A 217 -39.30 16.75 55.03
C PRO A 217 -40.71 16.31 55.44
#